data_AF-A0A2U1L0A4-F1
#
_entry.id   AF-A0A2U1L0A4-F1
#
_cell.length_a   1.000
_cell.length_b   1.000
_cell.length_c   1.000
_cell.angle_alpha   90.00
_cell.angle_beta   90.00
_cell.angle_gamma   90.00
#
_symmetry.space_group_name_H-M   'P 1'
#
loop_
_entity.id
_entity.type
_entity.pdbx_description
1 polymer ?
#
loop_
_entity_poly.entity_id
_entity_poly.type
_entity_poly.pdbx_seq_one_letter_code
_entity_poly.pdbx_strand_id
1 'polypeptide(L)' 'MGRPNVSEMSVEAAKKWGAEVVIVTSNPEGSRDVVNACKSKGIPAFGPIWDS' A
#
# COMPACT_ATOMS: atom_id res chain seq x y z
N MET A 1 -11.39 -18.29 9.11
CA MET A 1 -10.37 -17.22 9.12
C MET A 1 -9.98 -16.92 7.68
N GLY A 2 -10.28 -15.72 7.18
CA GLY A 2 -10.02 -15.32 5.79
C GLY A 2 -8.60 -14.76 5.60
N ARG A 3 -8.21 -14.52 4.34
CA ARG A 3 -6.96 -13.80 4.05
C ARG A 3 -7.05 -12.37 4.62
N PRO A 4 -5.96 -11.86 5.23
CA PRO A 4 -5.93 -10.49 5.73
C PRO A 4 -6.05 -9.48 4.59
N ASN A 5 -6.70 -8.34 4.87
CA ASN A 5 -6.75 -7.21 3.96
C ASN A 5 -5.44 -6.41 4.06
N VAL A 6 -4.46 -6.77 3.23
CA VAL A 6 -3.13 -6.14 3.26
C VAL A 6 -3.20 -4.65 2.97
N SER A 7 -4.12 -4.19 2.12
CA SER A 7 -4.29 -2.77 1.79
C SER A 7 -4.69 -1.93 3.02
N GLU A 8 -5.64 -2.42 3.81
CA GLU A 8 -6.04 -1.75 5.05
C GLU A 8 -4.90 -1.76 6.07
N MET A 9 -4.24 -2.90 6.25
CA MET A 9 -3.10 -3.03 7.16
C MET A 9 -1.95 -2.08 6.80
N SER A 10 -1.63 -1.92 5.52
CA SER A 10 -0.58 -1.02 5.03
C SER A 10 -0.90 0.45 5.31
N VAL A 11 -2.16 0.87 5.10
CA VAL A 11 -2.61 2.24 5.41
C VAL A 11 -2.50 2.52 6.91
N GLU A 12 -2.98 1.60 7.75
CA GLU A 12 -2.96 1.78 9.20
C GLU A 12 -1.55 1.75 9.76
N ALA A 13 -0.68 0.88 9.23
CA ALA A 13 0.74 0.90 9.56
C ALA A 13 1.38 2.24 9.18
N ALA A 14 1.20 2.72 7.94
CA ALA A 14 1.79 3.97 7.49
C ALA A 14 1.38 5.17 8.36
N LYS A 15 0.09 5.28 8.74
CA LYS A 15 -0.38 6.32 9.65
C LYS A 15 0.22 6.17 11.05
N LYS A 16 0.21 4.96 11.60
CA LYS A 16 0.72 4.68 12.96
C LYS A 16 2.19 5.05 13.10
N TRP A 17 2.98 4.78 12.07
CA TRP A 17 4.42 5.07 12.05
C TRP A 17 4.74 6.50 11.59
N GLY A 18 3.75 7.27 11.12
CA GLY A 18 3.99 8.57 10.50
C GLY A 18 4.91 8.46 9.28
N ALA A 19 4.78 7.37 8.51
CA ALA A 19 5.63 7.10 7.37
C ALA A 19 5.45 8.16 6.27
N GLU A 20 6.55 8.67 5.75
CA GLU A 20 6.54 9.66 4.65
C GLU A 20 6.20 9.01 3.30
N VAL A 21 6.54 7.73 3.12
CA VAL A 21 6.30 6.99 1.88
C VAL A 21 6.13 5.49 2.14
N VAL A 22 5.34 4.84 1.31
CA VAL A 22 5.18 3.37 1.27
C VAL A 22 5.75 2.82 -0.04
N ILE A 23 6.70 1.89 0.06
CA ILE A 23 7.20 1.14 -1.09
C ILE A 23 6.62 -0.28 -1.03
N VAL A 24 5.98 -0.71 -2.12
CA VAL A 24 5.33 -1.99 -2.22
C VAL A 24 6.12 -2.89 -3.18
N THR A 25 6.44 -4.10 -2.73
CA THR A 25 7.06 -5.14 -3.56
C THR A 25 6.21 -6.40 -3.46
N SER A 26 5.30 -6.59 -4.41
CA SER A 26 4.36 -7.72 -4.43
C SER A 26 4.08 -8.15 -5.88
N ASN A 27 3.18 -9.11 -6.06
CA ASN A 27 2.61 -9.39 -7.38
C ASN A 27 1.83 -8.16 -7.91
N PRO A 28 1.45 -8.12 -9.20
CA PRO A 28 0.77 -6.95 -9.78
C PRO A 28 -0.53 -6.57 -9.07
N GLU A 29 -1.37 -7.54 -8.71
CA GLU A 29 -2.63 -7.30 -8.00
C GLU A 29 -2.41 -6.66 -6.62
N GLY A 30 -1.59 -7.30 -5.77
CA GLY A 30 -1.31 -6.79 -4.43
C GLY A 30 -0.59 -5.45 -4.45
N SER A 31 0.32 -5.23 -5.41
CA SER A 31 0.99 -3.94 -5.57
C SER A 31 -0.01 -2.84 -5.92
N ARG A 32 -0.88 -3.08 -6.90
CA ARG A 32 -1.93 -2.14 -7.31
C ARG A 32 -2.87 -1.81 -6.16
N ASP A 33 -3.36 -2.83 -5.44
CA ASP A 33 -4.36 -2.64 -4.40
C ASP A 33 -3.81 -1.83 -3.22
N VAL A 34 -2.59 -2.14 -2.78
CA VAL A 34 -1.94 -1.40 -1.67
C VAL A 34 -1.59 0.02 -2.10
N VAL A 35 -0.99 0.19 -3.29
CA VAL A 35 -0.63 1.53 -3.80
C VAL A 35 -1.87 2.41 -3.94
N ASN A 36 -2.96 1.89 -4.51
CA ASN A 36 -4.21 2.64 -4.65
C ASN A 36 -4.84 2.97 -3.30
N ALA A 37 -4.83 2.03 -2.35
CA ALA A 37 -5.35 2.27 -1.01
C ALA A 37 -4.56 3.40 -0.30
N CYS A 38 -3.24 3.34 -0.30
CA CYS A 38 -2.39 4.38 0.28
C CYS A 38 -2.63 5.74 -0.39
N LYS A 39 -2.60 5.80 -1.74
CA LYS A 39 -2.84 7.04 -2.49
C LYS A 39 -4.23 7.63 -2.22
N SER A 40 -5.27 6.80 -2.12
CA SER A 40 -6.64 7.25 -1.80
C SER A 40 -6.76 7.91 -0.41
N LYS A 41 -5.78 7.66 0.47
CA LYS A 41 -5.68 8.24 1.81
C LYS A 41 -4.62 9.35 1.90
N GLY A 42 -4.11 9.81 0.77
CA GLY A 42 -3.08 10.86 0.70
C GLY A 42 -1.69 10.41 1.13
N ILE A 43 -1.43 9.09 1.20
CA ILE A 43 -0.13 8.53 1.55
C ILE A 43 0.65 8.28 0.24
N PRO A 44 1.82 8.90 0.04
CA PRO A 44 2.67 8.60 -1.11
C PRO A 44 3.04 7.11 -1.13
N ALA A 45 2.77 6.44 -2.26
CA ALA A 45 3.05 5.02 -2.40
C ALA A 45 3.49 4.63 -3.83
N PHE A 46 4.43 3.68 -3.92
CA PHE A 46 5.05 3.25 -5.17
C PHE A 46 5.21 1.72 -5.21
N GLY A 47 4.97 1.12 -6.38
CA GLY A 47 5.19 -0.30 -6.64
C GLY A 47 6.57 -0.59 -7.25
N PRO A 48 6.89 -1.87 -7.52
CA PRO A 48 8.19 -2.27 -8.06
C PRO A 48 8.37 -1.93 -9.55
N ILE A 49 7.30 -1.50 -10.23
CA ILE A 49 7.32 -1.07 -11.62
C ILE A 49 6.71 0.34 -11.66
N TRP A 50 7.44 1.26 -12.27
CA TRP A 50 7.13 2.69 -12.37
C TRP A 50 6.04 2.98 -13.42
N ASP A 51 4.92 2.28 -13.32
CA ASP A 51 3.61 2.61 -13.86
C ASP A 51 2.65 1.50 -13.41
N SER A 52 1.49 1.92 -12.95
CA SER A 52 0.39 1.10 -12.44
C SER A 52 -0.02 -0.05 -13.36
#